data_AF-A0A2D7C9G2-F1
#
_entry.id   AF-A0A2D7C9G2-F1
#
_cell.length_a   1.000
_cell.length_b   1.000
_cell.length_c   1.000
_cell.angle_alpha   90.00
_cell.angle_beta   90.00
_cell.angle_gamma   90.00
#
_symmetry.space_group_name_H-M   'P 1'
#
loop_
_entity.id
_entity.type
_entity.pdbx_description
1 polymer ?
#
loop_
_entity_poly.entity_id
_entity_poly.type
_entity_poly.pdbx_seq_one_letter_code
_entity_poly.pdbx_strand_id
1 'polypeptide(L)'
;MNFAHVEFENANDRTTETIVEELWNIKGYNHITGSAGMLYFAYTGKTLAQITDAVQEVVWKHNGGMFVEVVARTEKDLEHIL
;
A
#
# COMPACT_ATOMS: atom_id res chain seq x y z
N MET A 1 -15.56 1.30 10.84
CA MET A 1 -14.33 1.90 10.28
C MET A 1 -14.00 1.14 9.00
N ASN A 2 -13.49 1.79 7.95
CA ASN A 2 -13.13 1.10 6.70
C ASN A 2 -11.62 0.87 6.66
N PHE A 3 -11.18 -0.25 6.08
CA PHE A 3 -9.77 -0.59 5.96
C PHE A 3 -9.41 -0.87 4.52
N ALA A 4 -8.21 -0.50 4.13
CA ALA A 4 -7.62 -0.87 2.87
C ALA A 4 -6.34 -1.66 3.14
N HIS A 5 -6.08 -2.63 2.27
CA HIS A 5 -4.75 -3.21 2.11
C HIS A 5 -4.17 -2.70 0.79
N VAL A 6 -2.85 -2.56 0.75
CA VAL A 6 -2.08 -2.28 -0.46
C VAL A 6 -0.99 -3.33 -0.56
N GLU A 7 -0.93 -3.97 -1.72
CA GLU A 7 0.06 -5.00 -2.03
C GLU A 7 0.99 -4.49 -3.14
N PHE A 8 2.29 -4.49 -2.86
CA PHE A 8 3.33 -4.07 -3.80
C PHE A 8 4.04 -5.30 -4.36
N GLU A 9 3.89 -5.54 -5.65
CA GLU A 9 4.52 -6.64 -6.38
C GLU A 9 5.64 -6.15 -7.29
N ASN A 10 6.73 -6.91 -7.36
CA ASN A 10 7.91 -6.61 -8.18
C ASN A 10 8.59 -5.27 -7.86
N ALA A 11 8.39 -4.77 -6.65
CA ALA A 11 9.10 -3.62 -6.09
C ALA A 11 10.39 -4.07 -5.40
N ASN A 12 11.45 -3.26 -5.49
CA ASN A 12 12.62 -3.41 -4.61
C ASN A 12 12.39 -2.61 -3.32
N ASP A 13 13.10 -2.97 -2.23
CA ASP A 13 12.90 -2.38 -0.90
C ASP A 13 12.98 -0.84 -0.91
N ARG A 14 13.91 -0.26 -1.68
CA ARG A 14 14.13 1.18 -1.73
C ARG A 14 12.98 1.93 -2.41
N THR A 15 12.47 1.36 -3.51
CA THR A 15 11.32 1.93 -4.23
C THR A 15 10.07 1.84 -3.37
N THR A 16 9.82 0.71 -2.71
CA THR A 16 8.67 0.53 -1.81
C THR A 16 8.71 1.52 -0.65
N GLU A 17 9.85 1.67 0.01
CA GLU A 17 10.02 2.64 1.10
C GLU A 17 9.72 4.07 0.64
N THR A 18 10.20 4.46 -0.55
CA THR A 18 9.98 5.81 -1.11
C THR A 18 8.50 6.08 -1.36
N ILE A 19 7.77 5.10 -1.90
CA ILE A 19 6.33 5.21 -2.18
C ILE A 19 5.53 5.31 -0.89
N VAL A 20 5.85 4.47 0.10
CA VAL A 20 5.17 4.48 1.40
C VAL A 20 5.43 5.80 2.15
N GLU A 21 6.65 6.35 2.06
CA GLU A 21 6.97 7.66 2.61
C GLU A 21 6.20 8.78 1.90
N GLU A 22 6.06 8.76 0.57
CA GLU A 22 5.31 9.80 -0.15
C GLU A 22 3.79 9.72 0.10
N LEU A 23 3.22 8.51 0.20
CA LEU A 23 1.79 8.32 0.40
C LEU A 23 1.34 8.54 1.85
N TRP A 24 2.14 8.10 2.82
CA TRP A 24 1.74 8.04 4.23
C TRP A 24 2.76 8.64 5.21
N ASN A 25 3.90 9.15 4.74
CA ASN A 25 4.96 9.74 5.57
C ASN A 25 5.47 8.77 6.66
N ILE A 26 5.53 7.47 6.33
CA ILE A 26 6.07 6.41 7.19
C ILE A 26 7.51 6.14 6.74
N LYS A 27 8.48 6.41 7.63
CA LYS A 27 9.91 6.16 7.38
C LYS A 27 10.33 4.78 7.87
N GLY A 28 11.28 4.15 7.19
CA GLY A 28 11.81 2.84 7.60
C GLY A 28 10.82 1.70 7.39
N TYR A 29 9.93 1.82 6.39
CA TYR A 29 9.11 0.72 5.93
C TYR A 29 10.01 -0.35 5.30
N ASN A 30 10.26 -1.43 6.06
CA ASN A 30 11.06 -2.55 5.59
C ASN A 30 10.19 -3.50 4.77
N HIS A 31 10.32 -3.45 3.44
CA HIS A 31 9.84 -4.50 2.56
C HIS A 31 10.79 -5.71 2.63
N ILE A 32 10.25 -6.91 2.42
CA ILE A 32 11.04 -8.14 2.25
C ILE A 32 11.02 -8.47 0.76
N THR A 33 12.10 -8.12 0.06
CA THR A 33 12.35 -8.58 -1.32
C THR A 33 12.12 -10.09 -1.46
N GLY A 34 11.21 -10.49 -2.36
CA GLY A 34 10.88 -11.90 -2.64
C GLY A 34 9.47 -12.34 -2.19
N SER A 35 8.75 -11.51 -1.45
CA SER A 35 7.31 -11.67 -1.14
C SER A 35 6.60 -10.33 -1.28
N ALA A 36 5.29 -10.34 -1.56
CA ALA A 36 4.55 -9.11 -1.70
C ALA A 36 4.54 -8.32 -0.38
N GLY A 37 4.96 -7.05 -0.45
CA GLY A 37 4.90 -6.15 0.70
C GLY A 37 3.47 -5.71 0.89
N MET A 38 2.89 -5.96 2.08
CA MET A 38 1.54 -5.54 2.41
C MET A 38 1.55 -4.35 3.37
N LEU A 39 0.64 -3.41 3.15
CA LEU A 39 0.39 -2.30 4.06
C LEU A 39 -1.12 -2.21 4.34
N TYR A 40 -1.49 -2.19 5.61
CA TYR A 40 -2.88 -2.07 6.06
C TYR A 40 -3.09 -0.71 6.73
N PHE A 41 -4.20 -0.05 6.41
CA PHE A 41 -4.56 1.21 7.05
C PHE A 41 -6.08 1.42 7.13
N ALA A 42 -6.50 2.14 8.16
CA ALA A 42 -7.86 2.63 8.28
C ALA A 42 -8.04 3.89 7.42
N TYR A 43 -9.19 4.03 6.78
CA TYR A 43 -9.55 5.24 6.03
C TYR A 43 -10.97 5.71 6.36
N THR A 44 -11.12 7.04 6.40
CA THR A 44 -12.40 7.72 6.64
C THR A 44 -12.54 8.90 5.71
N GLY A 45 -13.75 9.16 5.19
CA GLY A 45 -14.02 10.33 4.33
C GLY A 45 -13.45 10.22 2.90
N LYS A 46 -12.95 9.04 2.51
CA LYS A 46 -12.51 8.72 1.15
C LYS A 46 -13.12 7.39 0.70
N THR A 47 -13.33 7.23 -0.60
CA THR A 47 -13.72 5.95 -1.20
C THR A 47 -12.48 5.12 -1.53
N LEU A 48 -12.65 3.81 -1.72
CA LEU A 48 -11.56 2.93 -2.15
C LEU A 48 -10.98 3.39 -3.49
N ALA A 49 -11.84 3.79 -4.45
CA ALA A 49 -11.40 4.30 -5.74
C ALA A 49 -10.48 5.53 -5.62
N GLN A 50 -10.82 6.50 -4.75
CA GLN A 50 -9.97 7.68 -4.51
C GLN A 50 -8.61 7.31 -3.91
N ILE A 51 -8.57 6.26 -3.09
CA ILE A 51 -7.33 5.73 -2.52
C ILE A 51 -6.52 5.04 -3.62
N THR A 52 -7.15 4.18 -4.42
CA THR A 52 -6.53 3.50 -5.55
C THR A 52 -5.90 4.48 -6.53
N ASP A 53 -6.63 5.54 -6.92
CA ASP A 53 -6.13 6.55 -7.84
C ASP A 53 -4.87 7.25 -7.28
N ALA A 54 -4.89 7.63 -5.99
CA ALA A 54 -3.75 8.28 -5.34
C ALA A 54 -2.54 7.35 -5.24
N VAL A 55 -2.76 6.07 -4.89
CA VAL A 55 -1.69 5.06 -4.85
C VAL A 55 -1.10 4.85 -6.24
N GLN A 56 -1.93 4.69 -7.26
CA GLN A 56 -1.50 4.47 -8.64
C GLN A 56 -0.71 5.66 -9.20
N GLU A 57 -1.11 6.90 -8.90
CA GLU A 57 -0.38 8.11 -9.31
C GLU A 57 1.07 8.11 -8.79
N VAL A 58 1.26 7.84 -7.49
CA VAL A 58 2.60 7.78 -6.88
C VAL A 58 3.39 6.58 -7.41
N VAL A 59 2.74 5.42 -7.52
CA VAL A 59 3.35 4.21 -8.09
C VAL A 59 3.84 4.45 -9.51
N TRP A 60 3.05 5.09 -10.37
CA TRP A 60 3.43 5.40 -11.75
C TRP A 60 4.60 6.37 -11.84
N LYS A 61 4.67 7.36 -10.95
CA LYS A 61 5.78 8.32 -10.90
C LYS A 61 7.14 7.65 -10.64
N HIS A 62 7.15 6.57 -9.87
CA HIS A 62 8.38 5.84 -9.50
C HIS A 62 8.57 4.54 -10.30
N ASN A 63 7.80 4.34 -11.37
CA ASN A 63 7.61 3.03 -11.99
C ASN A 63 8.84 2.50 -12.76
N GLY A 64 9.36 1.36 -12.29
CA GLY A 64 10.35 0.51 -12.98
C GLY A 64 9.84 -0.89 -13.35
N GLY A 65 8.52 -1.12 -13.41
CA GLY A 65 7.91 -2.45 -13.67
C GLY A 65 7.15 -3.05 -12.48
N MET A 66 6.64 -2.20 -11.59
CA MET A 66 5.95 -2.60 -10.36
C MET A 66 4.44 -2.68 -10.57
N PHE A 67 3.79 -3.62 -9.89
CA PHE A 67 2.33 -3.74 -9.84
C PHE A 67 1.84 -3.43 -8.43
N VAL A 68 0.65 -2.81 -8.35
CA VAL A 68 0.02 -2.48 -7.08
C VAL A 68 -1.44 -2.93 -7.10
N GLU A 69 -1.84 -3.62 -6.04
CA GLU A 69 -3.25 -3.97 -5.79
C GLU A 69 -3.74 -3.24 -4.54
N VAL A 70 -4.96 -2.69 -4.60
CA VAL A 70 -5.60 -2.00 -3.47
C VAL A 70 -6.95 -2.64 -3.21
N VAL A 71 -7.11 -3.24 -2.04
CA VAL A 71 -8.30 -4.06 -1.70
C VAL A 71 -8.94 -3.53 -0.44
N ALA A 72 -10.27 -3.34 -0.46
CA ALA A 72 -11.02 -3.04 0.76
C ALA A 72 -11.03 -4.25 1.69
N ARG A 73 -10.83 -4.00 2.98
CA ARG A 73 -10.86 -4.98 4.05
C ARG A 73 -11.86 -4.54 5.12
N THR A 74 -12.40 -5.53 5.81
CA THR A 74 -13.24 -5.36 6.98
C THR A 74 -12.43 -5.53 8.25
N GLU A 75 -12.97 -5.07 9.38
CA GLU A 75 -12.35 -5.24 10.70
C GLU A 75 -12.11 -6.72 11.02
N LYS A 76 -13.04 -7.60 10.62
CA LYS A 76 -12.94 -9.05 10.78
C LYS A 76 -11.77 -9.65 9.99
N ASP A 77 -11.40 -9.06 8.85
CA ASP A 77 -10.25 -9.53 8.06
C ASP A 77 -8.91 -9.24 8.76
N LEU A 78 -8.90 -8.32 9.73
CA LEU A 78 -7.70 -7.88 10.45
C LEU A 78 -7.52 -8.56 11.81
N GLU A 79 -8.54 -9.23 12.35
CA GLU A 79 -8.51 -9.91 13.65
C GLU A 79 -7.42 -11.00 13.75
N HIS A 80 -6.94 -11.51 12.61
CA HIS A 80 -5.90 -12.54 12.53
C HIS A 80 -4.52 -12.02 12.10
N ILE A 81 -4.40 -10.71 11.83
CA ILE A 81 -3.19 -10.07 11.28
C ILE A 81 -2.50 -9.19 12.34
N LEU A 82 -3.26 -8.67 13.32
CA LEU A 82 -2.78 -7.88 14.45
C LEU A 82 -2.51 -8.76 15.68
#